data_AF-A0A0C2CT87-F1
#
_entry.id   AF-A0A0C2CT87-F1
#
_cell.length_a   1.000
_cell.length_b   1.000
_cell.length_c   1.000
_cell.angle_alpha   90.00
_cell.angle_beta   90.00
_cell.angle_gamma   90.00
#
_symmetry.space_group_name_H-M   'P 1'
#
loop_
_entity.id
_entity.type
_entity.pdbx_description
1 polymer ?
#
loop_
_entity_poly.entity_id
_entity_poly.type
_entity_poly.pdbx_seq_one_letter_code
_entity_poly.pdbx_strand_id
1 'polypeptide(L)'
;MHALDIADQTGPIVVTLIYLALYYAFQIRQLQVKTRLGREYLARGEKFDRYFSQDREMLAADRTQLNMLEHMPPFLALFWLNAVFVGPGGATIAGGLYVAARALYPLVLGRRLGRGIRAQVLISTGTGYAVLAYFMGALVWQLLA
;
A
#
# COMPACT_ATOMS: atom_id res chain seq x y z
N MET A 1 -6.24 32.00 -10.92
CA MET A 1 -6.54 30.57 -10.76
C MET A 1 -5.76 29.85 -11.86
N HIS A 2 -4.59 29.29 -11.55
CA HIS A 2 -3.85 28.51 -12.56
C HIS A 2 -4.71 27.30 -12.92
N ALA A 3 -4.99 27.10 -14.20
CA ALA A 3 -5.64 25.87 -14.65
C ALA A 3 -4.74 24.69 -14.27
N LEU A 4 -5.33 23.60 -13.76
CA LEU A 4 -4.61 22.36 -13.54
C LEU A 4 -4.16 21.82 -14.91
N ASP A 5 -2.89 22.03 -15.26
CA ASP A 5 -2.31 21.41 -16.44
C ASP A 5 -1.89 19.97 -16.11
N ILE A 6 -2.21 19.06 -17.01
CA ILE A 6 -1.78 17.67 -16.92
C ILE A 6 -0.25 17.57 -16.93
N ALA A 7 0.43 18.49 -17.62
CA ALA A 7 1.89 18.54 -17.68
C ALA A 7 2.49 18.74 -16.26
N ASP A 8 1.91 19.62 -15.46
CA ASP A 8 2.35 19.91 -14.09
C ASP A 8 2.05 18.76 -13.12
N GLN A 9 1.05 17.93 -13.45
CA GLN A 9 0.62 16.79 -12.63
C GLN A 9 1.23 15.46 -13.08
N THR A 10 2.22 15.48 -13.98
CA THR A 10 2.89 14.26 -14.47
C THR A 10 3.43 13.41 -13.32
N GLY A 11 4.12 14.02 -12.36
CA GLY A 11 4.68 13.31 -11.20
C GLY A 11 3.60 12.63 -10.35
N PRO A 12 2.54 13.36 -9.92
CA PRO A 12 1.47 12.76 -9.14
C PRO A 12 0.70 11.65 -9.87
N ILE A 13 0.49 11.81 -11.17
CA ILE A 13 -0.13 10.79 -12.03
C ILE A 13 0.73 9.52 -12.05
N VAL A 14 2.05 9.64 -12.30
CA VAL A 14 2.96 8.49 -12.34
C VAL A 14 2.96 7.74 -11.00
N VAL A 15 3.03 8.44 -9.87
CA VAL A 15 2.96 7.83 -8.53
C VAL A 15 1.64 7.07 -8.35
N THR A 16 0.52 7.65 -8.79
CA THR A 16 -0.79 6.99 -8.74
C THR A 16 -0.82 5.72 -9.58
N LEU A 17 -0.30 5.76 -10.81
CA LEU A 17 -0.23 4.60 -11.69
C LEU A 17 0.63 3.49 -11.10
N ILE A 18 1.79 3.82 -10.53
CA ILE A 18 2.66 2.83 -9.84
C ILE A 18 1.94 2.26 -8.62
N TYR A 19 1.25 3.09 -7.84
CA TYR A 19 0.48 2.64 -6.68
C TYR A 19 -0.63 1.65 -7.09
N LEU A 20 -1.38 1.95 -8.15
CA LEU A 20 -2.43 1.06 -8.68
C LEU A 20 -1.83 -0.22 -9.26
N ALA A 21 -0.71 -0.15 -9.97
CA ALA A 21 0.00 -1.33 -10.45
C ALA A 21 0.43 -2.23 -9.28
N LEU A 22 0.95 -1.64 -8.20
CA LEU A 22 1.34 -2.37 -6.98
C LEU A 22 0.11 -3.03 -6.30
N TYR A 23 -1.02 -2.32 -6.25
CA TYR A 23 -2.28 -2.85 -5.73
C TYR A 23 -2.73 -4.10 -6.49
N TYR A 24 -2.74 -4.03 -7.82
CA TYR A 24 -3.10 -5.19 -8.65
C TYR A 24 -2.07 -6.31 -8.55
N ALA A 25 -0.77 -5.99 -8.41
CA ALA A 25 0.25 -7.01 -8.19
C ALA A 25 0.02 -7.78 -6.88
N PHE A 26 -0.35 -7.10 -5.80
CA PHE A 26 -0.69 -7.75 -4.52
C PHE A 26 -1.98 -8.56 -4.59
N GLN A 27 -3.00 -8.06 -5.30
CA GLN A 27 -4.23 -8.79 -5.57
C GLN A 27 -3.96 -10.08 -6.36
N ILE A 28 -3.15 -10.01 -7.43
CA ILE A 28 -2.76 -11.16 -8.24
C ILE A 28 -1.98 -12.18 -7.38
N ARG A 29 -1.03 -11.72 -6.57
CA ARG A 29 -0.28 -12.59 -5.65
C ARG A 29 -1.19 -13.31 -4.66
N GLN A 30 -2.17 -12.61 -4.08
CA GLN A 30 -3.17 -13.21 -3.18
C GLN A 30 -3.96 -14.33 -3.89
N LEU A 31 -4.40 -14.09 -5.13
CA LEU A 31 -5.08 -15.11 -5.93
C LEU A 31 -4.17 -16.30 -6.26
N GLN A 32 -2.93 -16.07 -6.65
CA GLN A 32 -1.95 -17.13 -6.93
C GLN A 32 -1.70 -18.02 -5.69
N VAL A 33 -1.51 -17.41 -4.52
CA VAL A 33 -1.34 -18.14 -3.26
C VAL A 33 -2.58 -18.97 -2.95
N LYS A 34 -3.78 -18.38 -3.06
CA LYS A 34 -5.05 -19.08 -2.84
C LYS A 34 -5.19 -20.30 -3.76
N THR A 35 -4.94 -20.14 -5.06
CA THR A 35 -5.06 -21.22 -6.04
C THR A 35 -4.02 -22.31 -5.81
N ARG A 36 -2.78 -21.95 -5.47
CA ARG A 36 -1.72 -22.92 -5.18
C ARG A 36 -2.04 -23.72 -3.91
N LEU A 37 -2.41 -23.07 -2.81
CA LEU A 37 -2.79 -23.73 -1.57
C LEU A 37 -4.01 -24.63 -1.77
N GLY A 38 -5.01 -24.20 -2.54
CA GLY A 38 -6.15 -25.03 -2.89
C GLY A 38 -5.75 -26.37 -3.53
N ARG A 39 -4.78 -26.36 -4.46
CA ARG A 39 -4.24 -27.58 -5.09
C ARG A 39 -3.47 -28.44 -4.09
N GLU A 40 -2.65 -27.82 -3.24
CA GLU A 40 -1.83 -28.53 -2.25
C GLU A 40 -2.66 -29.23 -1.17
N TYR A 41 -3.75 -28.61 -0.71
CA TYR A 41 -4.67 -29.23 0.26
C TYR A 41 -5.47 -30.36 -0.39
N LEU A 42 -5.96 -30.14 -1.63
CA LEU A 42 -6.66 -31.19 -2.37
C LEU A 42 -5.78 -32.43 -2.58
N ALA A 43 -4.50 -32.23 -2.90
CA ALA A 43 -3.53 -33.33 -3.03
C ALA A 43 -3.28 -34.09 -1.71
N ARG A 44 -3.52 -33.45 -0.56
CA ARG A 44 -3.46 -34.05 0.78
C ARG A 44 -4.79 -34.69 1.22
N GLY A 45 -5.84 -34.60 0.41
CA GLY A 45 -7.19 -34.99 0.81
C GLY A 45 -7.83 -34.06 1.85
N GLU A 46 -7.24 -32.88 2.07
CA GLU A 46 -7.71 -31.87 3.00
C GLU A 46 -8.54 -30.81 2.26
N LYS A 47 -9.48 -30.17 2.96
CA LYS A 47 -10.23 -29.03 2.42
C LYS A 47 -9.49 -27.74 2.75
N PHE A 48 -9.04 -27.01 1.73
CA PHE A 48 -8.57 -25.65 1.92
C PHE A 48 -9.74 -24.73 2.22
N ASP A 49 -9.73 -24.12 3.39
CA ASP A 49 -10.66 -23.07 3.77
C ASP A 49 -9.91 -21.79 4.09
N ARG A 50 -10.09 -20.75 3.26
CA ARG A 50 -9.40 -19.47 3.45
C ARG A 50 -9.60 -18.87 4.85
N TYR A 51 -10.81 -19.00 5.40
CA TYR A 51 -11.18 -18.33 6.64
C TYR A 51 -10.88 -19.19 7.87
N PHE A 52 -10.98 -20.52 7.75
CA PHE A 52 -10.85 -21.44 8.88
C PHE A 52 -9.51 -22.20 8.95
N SER A 53 -8.80 -22.43 7.83
CA SER A 53 -7.55 -23.21 7.83
C SER A 53 -6.37 -22.52 8.51
N GLN A 54 -6.46 -21.20 8.74
CA GLN A 54 -5.38 -20.36 9.29
C GLN A 54 -4.01 -20.56 8.62
N ASP A 55 -4.00 -20.89 7.33
CA ASP A 55 -2.76 -21.09 6.59
C ASP A 55 -1.91 -19.81 6.63
N ARG A 56 -0.71 -19.93 7.20
CA ARG A 56 0.17 -18.77 7.47
C ARG A 56 0.60 -18.05 6.21
N GLU A 57 0.65 -18.73 5.07
CA GLU A 57 0.99 -18.10 3.80
C GLU A 57 -0.21 -17.35 3.22
N MET A 58 -1.41 -17.92 3.32
CA MET A 58 -2.64 -17.21 2.96
C MET A 58 -2.83 -15.96 3.82
N LEU A 59 -2.63 -16.08 5.14
CA LEU A 59 -2.71 -14.96 6.08
C LEU A 59 -1.69 -13.86 5.77
N ALA A 60 -0.47 -14.21 5.33
CA ALA A 60 0.54 -13.21 4.94
C ALA A 60 0.15 -12.47 3.66
N ALA A 61 -0.40 -13.18 2.66
CA ALA A 61 -0.91 -12.57 1.44
C ALA A 61 -2.11 -11.65 1.73
N ASP A 62 -3.06 -12.10 2.55
CA ASP A 62 -4.22 -11.32 2.99
C ASP A 62 -3.80 -10.07 3.77
N ARG A 63 -2.86 -10.19 4.71
CA ARG A 63 -2.30 -9.04 5.46
C ARG A 63 -1.65 -8.00 4.56
N THR A 64 -0.99 -8.43 3.48
CA THR A 64 -0.37 -7.50 2.53
C THR A 64 -1.44 -6.69 1.80
N GLN A 65 -2.47 -7.36 1.28
CA GLN A 65 -3.54 -6.69 0.53
C GLN A 65 -4.41 -5.82 1.44
N LEU A 66 -4.77 -6.32 2.62
CA LEU A 66 -5.58 -5.59 3.59
C LEU A 66 -4.88 -4.31 4.06
N ASN A 67 -3.59 -4.40 4.37
CA ASN A 67 -2.82 -3.22 4.75
C ASN A 67 -2.82 -2.13 3.65
N MET A 68 -2.74 -2.53 2.39
CA MET A 68 -2.81 -1.57 1.29
C MET A 68 -4.20 -0.94 1.15
N LEU A 69 -5.26 -1.74 1.29
CA LEU A 69 -6.65 -1.27 1.23
C LEU A 69 -7.00 -0.31 2.37
N GLU A 70 -6.61 -0.63 3.60
CA GLU A 70 -6.90 0.20 4.79
C GLU A 70 -6.31 1.60 4.68
N HIS A 71 -5.12 1.72 4.09
CA HIS A 71 -4.45 3.01 3.96
C HIS A 71 -4.66 3.70 2.61
N MET A 72 -5.33 3.06 1.66
CA MET A 72 -5.58 3.63 0.34
C MET A 72 -6.44 4.90 0.40
N PRO A 73 -7.61 4.93 1.08
CA PRO A 73 -8.43 6.15 1.14
C PRO A 73 -7.69 7.37 1.71
N PRO A 74 -7.05 7.31 2.89
CA PRO A 74 -6.36 8.47 3.43
C PRO A 74 -5.16 8.87 2.56
N PHE A 75 -4.42 7.90 2.01
CA PHE A 75 -3.29 8.20 1.13
C PHE A 75 -3.71 8.94 -0.13
N LEU A 76 -4.61 8.37 -0.94
CA LEU A 76 -4.97 8.95 -2.23
C LEU A 76 -5.63 10.32 -2.06
N ALA A 77 -6.49 10.47 -1.04
CA ALA A 77 -7.11 11.77 -0.74
C ALA A 77 -6.06 12.82 -0.38
N LEU A 78 -5.21 12.55 0.62
CA LEU A 78 -4.20 13.50 1.08
C LEU A 78 -3.14 13.80 0.02
N PHE A 79 -2.74 12.78 -0.74
CA PHE A 79 -1.78 12.90 -1.83
C PHE A 79 -2.26 13.87 -2.91
N TRP A 80 -3.50 13.70 -3.40
CA TRP A 80 -4.04 14.58 -4.44
C TRP A 80 -4.37 15.98 -3.91
N LEU A 81 -4.85 16.09 -2.67
CA LEU A 81 -5.00 17.40 -2.02
C LEU A 81 -3.65 18.13 -1.95
N ASN A 82 -2.57 17.45 -1.60
CA ASN A 82 -1.23 18.05 -1.61
C ASN A 82 -0.75 18.40 -3.02
N ALA A 83 -0.99 17.53 -4.00
CA ALA A 83 -0.59 17.78 -5.39
C ALA A 83 -1.26 19.03 -5.97
N VAL A 84 -2.53 19.28 -5.61
CA VAL A 84 -3.33 20.40 -6.09
C VAL A 84 -3.06 21.68 -5.29
N PHE A 85 -3.06 21.61 -3.95
CA PHE A 85 -3.07 22.79 -3.09
C PHE A 85 -1.71 23.19 -2.51
N VAL A 86 -0.77 22.25 -2.38
CA VAL A 86 0.57 22.52 -1.81
C VAL A 86 1.61 22.56 -2.92
N GLY A 87 1.57 21.59 -3.83
CA GLY A 87 2.41 21.57 -5.03
C GLY A 87 2.72 20.16 -5.53
N PRO A 88 2.76 19.94 -6.85
CA PRO A 88 2.92 18.61 -7.45
C PRO A 88 4.30 18.00 -7.19
N GLY A 89 5.36 18.81 -7.14
CA GLY A 89 6.73 18.33 -6.91
C GLY A 89 6.91 17.68 -5.53
N GLY A 90 6.49 18.37 -4.47
CA GLY A 90 6.54 17.83 -3.11
C GLY A 90 5.63 16.61 -2.93
N ALA A 91 4.43 16.64 -3.51
CA ALA A 91 3.53 15.49 -3.52
C ALA A 91 4.16 14.27 -4.20
N THR A 92 4.83 14.46 -5.34
CA THR A 92 5.51 13.38 -6.09
C THR A 92 6.58 12.69 -5.24
N ILE A 93 7.44 13.45 -4.58
CA ILE A 93 8.54 12.88 -3.77
C ILE A 93 7.97 12.11 -2.58
N ALA A 94 7.10 12.75 -1.79
CA ALA A 94 6.52 12.12 -0.60
C ALA A 94 5.62 10.93 -0.96
N GLY A 95 4.83 11.04 -2.02
CA GLY A 95 4.03 9.95 -2.55
C GLY A 95 4.89 8.79 -3.05
N GLY A 96 5.97 9.07 -3.77
CA GLY A 96 6.95 8.06 -4.19
C GLY A 96 7.56 7.29 -3.01
N LEU A 97 7.94 7.98 -1.94
CA LEU A 97 8.42 7.37 -0.69
C LEU A 97 7.36 6.45 -0.06
N TYR A 98 6.11 6.90 -0.03
CA TYR A 98 5.00 6.08 0.45
C TYR A 98 4.81 4.81 -0.38
N VAL A 99 4.80 4.92 -1.71
CA VAL A 99 4.67 3.76 -2.62
C VAL A 99 5.84 2.79 -2.44
N ALA A 100 7.08 3.29 -2.33
CA ALA A 100 8.26 2.47 -2.08
C ALA A 100 8.15 1.73 -0.73
N ALA A 101 7.69 2.41 0.32
CA ALA A 101 7.46 1.78 1.62
C ALA A 101 6.41 0.66 1.54
N ARG A 102 5.34 0.83 0.76
CA ARG A 102 4.33 -0.22 0.52
C ARG A 102 4.88 -1.40 -0.28
N ALA A 103 5.72 -1.15 -1.28
CA ALA A 103 6.36 -2.20 -2.06
C ALA A 103 7.29 -3.07 -1.19
N LEU A 104 7.94 -2.46 -0.19
CA LEU A 104 8.81 -3.15 0.76
C LEU A 104 8.05 -3.99 1.79
N TYR A 105 6.79 -3.64 2.11
CA TYR A 105 5.97 -4.31 3.12
C TYR A 105 5.92 -5.85 2.99
N PRO A 106 5.55 -6.45 1.84
CA PRO A 106 5.50 -7.92 1.72
C PRO A 106 6.87 -8.59 1.87
N LEU A 107 7.95 -7.91 1.50
CA LEU A 107 9.31 -8.45 1.63
C LEU A 107 9.69 -8.59 3.10
N VAL A 108 9.34 -7.57 3.89
CA VAL A 108 9.61 -7.51 5.32
C VAL A 108 8.69 -8.45 6.12
N LEU A 109 7.41 -8.50 5.76
CA LEU A 109 6.44 -9.42 6.35
C LEU A 109 6.86 -10.89 6.12
N GLY A 110 7.41 -11.17 4.93
CA GLY A 110 7.82 -12.50 4.50
C GLY A 110 6.67 -13.33 3.94
N ARG A 111 6.96 -14.59 3.59
CA ARG A 111 6.00 -15.50 2.94
C ARG A 111 5.03 -16.18 3.91
N ARG A 112 5.38 -16.32 5.19
CA ARG A 112 4.55 -16.96 6.21
C ARG A 112 4.45 -16.07 7.42
N LEU A 113 3.24 -15.80 7.88
CA LEU A 113 3.01 -14.97 9.05
C LEU A 113 3.55 -15.69 10.30
N GLY A 114 4.44 -15.02 11.04
CA GLY A 114 4.94 -15.50 12.32
C GLY A 114 3.93 -15.30 13.46
N ARG A 115 4.23 -15.81 14.66
CA ARG A 115 3.38 -15.62 15.86
C ARG A 115 3.45 -14.21 16.47
N GLY A 116 4.23 -13.29 15.90
CA GLY A 116 4.39 -11.92 16.40
C GLY A 116 4.61 -10.90 15.27
N ILE A 117 4.44 -9.62 15.59
CA ILE A 117 4.71 -8.52 14.66
C ILE A 117 6.22 -8.34 14.55
N ARG A 118 6.77 -8.51 13.35
CA ARG A 118 8.20 -8.25 13.12
C ARG A 118 8.45 -6.75 13.24
N ALA A 119 9.40 -6.33 14.06
CA ALA A 119 9.77 -4.91 14.24
C ALA A 119 10.07 -4.21 12.91
N GLN A 120 10.60 -4.95 11.92
CA GLN A 120 10.85 -4.43 10.58
C GLN A 120 9.57 -3.96 9.86
N VAL A 121 8.40 -4.55 10.15
CA VAL A 121 7.11 -4.11 9.58
C VAL A 121 6.81 -2.67 10.00
N LEU A 122 7.22 -2.28 11.21
CA LEU A 122 7.08 -0.90 11.72
C LEU A 122 7.89 0.10 10.90
N ILE A 123 8.96 -0.32 10.20
CA ILE A 123 9.72 0.58 9.32
C ILE A 123 8.87 0.94 8.11
N SER A 124 8.27 -0.05 7.43
CA SER A 124 7.39 0.18 6.29
C SER A 124 6.14 0.97 6.69
N THR A 125 5.49 0.56 7.79
CA THR A 125 4.27 1.24 8.25
C THR A 125 4.56 2.63 8.83
N GLY A 126 5.65 2.77 9.57
CA GLY A 126 6.10 4.05 10.16
C GLY A 126 6.44 5.08 9.09
N THR A 127 7.16 4.70 8.03
CA THR A 127 7.39 5.58 6.87
C THR A 127 6.07 6.00 6.22
N GLY A 128 5.13 5.06 6.07
CA GLY A 128 3.78 5.37 5.58
C GLY A 128 3.06 6.41 6.43
N TYR A 129 3.08 6.25 7.76
CA TYR A 129 2.48 7.21 8.68
C TYR A 129 3.17 8.57 8.67
N ALA A 130 4.51 8.61 8.55
CA ALA A 130 5.26 9.86 8.45
C ALA A 130 4.85 10.67 7.20
N VAL A 131 4.67 10.01 6.05
CA VAL A 131 4.18 10.67 4.83
C VAL A 131 2.76 11.19 5.00
N LEU A 132 1.86 10.41 5.60
CA LEU A 132 0.48 10.88 5.84
C LEU A 132 0.46 12.08 6.80
N ALA A 133 1.26 12.04 7.86
CA ALA A 133 1.40 13.16 8.80
C ALA A 133 1.97 14.40 8.13
N TYR A 134 2.98 14.23 7.27
CA TYR A 134 3.52 15.32 6.44
C TYR A 134 2.45 15.94 5.54
N PHE A 135 1.67 15.13 4.83
CA PHE A 135 0.60 15.63 3.96
C PHE A 135 -0.49 16.39 4.73
N MET A 136 -0.87 15.91 5.91
CA MET A 136 -1.82 16.63 6.76
C MET A 136 -1.24 17.96 7.23
N GLY A 137 0.00 17.96 7.74
CA GLY A 137 0.67 19.16 8.24
C GLY A 137 0.89 20.22 7.16
N ALA A 138 1.30 19.81 5.95
CA ALA A 138 1.49 20.70 4.81
C ALA A 138 0.17 21.36 4.37
N LEU A 139 -0.94 20.61 4.35
CA LEU A 139 -2.26 21.18 4.06
C LEU A 139 -2.73 22.17 5.14
N VAL A 140 -2.56 21.81 6.42
CA VAL A 140 -2.92 22.71 7.52
C VAL A 140 -2.10 23.99 7.44
N TRP A 141 -0.80 23.89 7.16
CA TRP A 141 0.05 25.06 6.96
C TRP A 141 -0.44 25.94 5.81
N GLN A 142 -0.74 25.34 4.65
CA GLN A 142 -1.23 26.05 3.47
C GLN A 142 -2.60 26.72 3.67
N LEU A 143 -3.40 26.26 4.63
CA LEU A 143 -4.68 26.88 4.98
C LEU A 143 -4.52 28.07 5.95
N LEU A 144 -3.43 28.14 6.70
CA LEU A 144 -3.20 29.14 7.75
C LEU A 144 -2.26 30.27 7.31
N ALA A 145 -1.38 30.00 6.35
CA ALA A 145 -0.40 30.94 5.81
C ALA A 145 -0.93 31.67 4.57
#